data_AF-A0A7J6PF29-F1
#
_entry.id   AF-A0A7J6PF29-F1
#
_cell.length_a   1.000
_cell.length_b   1.000
_cell.length_c   1.000
_cell.angle_alpha   90.00
_cell.angle_beta   90.00
_cell.angle_gamma   90.00
#
_symmetry.space_group_name_H-M   'P 1'
#
loop_
_entity.id
_entity.type
_entity.pdbx_description
1 polymer ?
#
loop_
_entity_poly.entity_id
_entity_poly.type
_entity_poly.pdbx_seq_one_letter_code
_entity_poly.pdbx_strand_id
1 'polypeptide(L)'
;MSDDAAAVKVRTSDGVVVSIPLKAACFSILVKNMVDDASGSINDEEIPLPNVSSKILNKVVQWCEYHVHNPVSVINKPLKMGGRLRDNGVSEWDDKFLELPEKELFDVMLAANFMDIKPLLELCCASVASSIKSKTVEELRQELGVGEDGFTAEEEEKILRDNASWCKEAAEMLQDIEKEKAVAAAAAAATAEEGSSEDGDDQNEVRNA
;
A
#
# COMPACT_ATOMS: atom_id res chain seq x y z
N MET A 1 18.33 2.57 43.46
CA MET A 1 18.06 1.13 43.35
C MET A 1 17.76 0.90 41.88
N SER A 2 18.73 0.41 41.14
CA SER A 2 18.71 0.35 39.70
C SER A 2 17.71 -0.71 39.25
N ASP A 3 16.65 -0.31 38.54
CA ASP A 3 15.93 -1.20 37.64
C ASP A 3 16.92 -1.61 36.55
N ASP A 4 17.73 -2.64 36.80
CA ASP A 4 18.39 -3.37 35.72
C ASP A 4 17.27 -4.02 34.91
N ALA A 5 16.85 -3.31 33.86
CA ALA A 5 15.82 -3.74 32.95
C ALA A 5 16.25 -5.07 32.34
N ALA A 6 15.60 -6.16 32.75
CA ALA A 6 15.78 -7.46 32.12
C ALA A 6 15.72 -7.27 30.59
N ALA A 7 16.72 -7.83 29.89
CA ALA A 7 16.87 -7.68 28.46
C ALA A 7 17.11 -9.06 27.84
N VAL A 8 16.67 -9.23 26.60
CA VAL A 8 16.84 -10.45 25.82
C VAL A 8 17.84 -10.19 24.70
N LYS A 9 18.75 -11.14 24.47
CA LYS A 9 19.69 -11.09 23.36
C LYS A 9 19.06 -11.79 22.16
N VAL A 10 19.03 -11.11 21.03
CA VAL A 10 18.58 -11.69 19.77
C VAL A 10 19.69 -11.60 18.73
N ARG A 11 19.82 -12.63 17.89
CA ARG A 11 20.79 -12.69 16.80
C ARG A 11 20.09 -12.47 15.48
N THR A 12 20.43 -11.41 14.76
CA THR A 12 19.83 -11.06 13.47
C THR A 12 20.44 -11.82 12.29
N SER A 13 19.80 -11.71 11.13
CA SER A 13 20.20 -12.41 9.90
C SER A 13 21.60 -12.05 9.40
N ASP A 14 22.06 -10.84 9.71
CA ASP A 14 23.41 -10.32 9.44
C ASP A 14 24.43 -10.68 10.54
N GLY A 15 24.05 -11.57 11.47
CA GLY A 15 24.94 -12.11 12.50
C GLY A 15 25.17 -11.18 13.70
N VAL A 16 24.53 -10.00 13.71
CA VAL A 16 24.62 -9.03 14.81
C VAL A 16 23.78 -9.50 15.99
N VAL A 17 24.32 -9.35 17.21
CA VAL A 17 23.58 -9.64 18.44
C VAL A 17 23.11 -8.32 19.02
N VAL A 18 21.80 -8.18 19.22
CA VAL A 18 21.15 -6.98 19.75
C VAL A 18 20.50 -7.31 21.07
N SER A 19 20.71 -6.43 22.07
CA SER A 19 20.07 -6.53 23.38
C SER A 19 18.80 -5.68 23.39
N ILE A 20 17.65 -6.30 23.61
CA ILE A 20 16.34 -5.64 23.59
C ILE A 20 15.74 -5.66 25.00
N PRO A 21 15.22 -4.54 25.52
CA PRO A 21 14.51 -4.54 26.80
C PRO A 21 13.33 -5.52 26.79
N LEU A 22 13.18 -6.33 27.85
CA LEU A 22 12.17 -7.40 27.91
C LEU A 22 10.75 -6.87 27.68
N LYS A 23 10.43 -5.67 28.18
CA LYS A 23 9.12 -5.04 27.96
C LYS A 23 8.83 -4.79 26.49
N ALA A 24 9.83 -4.33 25.73
CA ALA A 24 9.72 -4.10 24.29
C ALA A 24 9.71 -5.45 23.53
N ALA A 25 10.54 -6.41 23.94
CA ALA A 25 10.58 -7.74 23.36
C ALA A 25 9.24 -8.50 23.50
N CYS A 26 8.51 -8.28 24.61
CA CYS A 26 7.21 -8.91 24.86
C CYS A 26 6.08 -8.42 23.93
N PHE A 27 6.29 -7.41 23.09
CA PHE A 27 5.38 -7.10 21.98
C PHE A 27 5.36 -8.20 20.93
N SER A 28 6.48 -8.91 20.77
CA SER A 28 6.59 -10.07 19.90
C SER A 28 6.08 -11.30 20.64
N ILE A 29 5.02 -11.93 20.10
CA ILE A 29 4.54 -13.21 20.63
C ILE A 29 5.61 -14.29 20.47
N LEU A 30 6.36 -14.28 19.35
CA LEU A 30 7.47 -15.21 19.11
C LEU A 30 8.53 -15.11 20.23
N VAL A 31 9.05 -13.92 20.47
CA VAL A 31 10.11 -13.70 21.47
C VAL A 31 9.58 -13.96 22.87
N LYS A 32 8.34 -13.56 23.18
CA LYS A 32 7.69 -13.84 24.46
C LYS A 32 7.62 -15.35 24.75
N ASN A 33 7.15 -16.14 23.79
CA ASN A 33 7.06 -17.60 23.99
C ASN A 33 8.44 -18.23 24.22
N MET A 34 9.46 -17.78 23.48
CA MET A 34 10.84 -18.27 23.66
C MET A 34 11.41 -17.91 25.04
N VAL A 35 11.11 -16.70 25.53
CA VAL A 35 11.47 -16.23 26.88
C VAL A 35 10.77 -17.07 27.94
N ASP A 36 9.46 -17.30 27.80
CA ASP A 36 8.65 -18.05 28.78
C ASP A 36 9.10 -19.52 28.88
N ASP A 37 9.47 -20.15 27.76
CA ASP A 37 9.97 -21.53 27.70
C ASP A 37 11.39 -21.69 28.30
N ALA A 38 12.22 -20.64 28.24
CA ALA A 38 13.61 -20.67 28.70
C ALA A 38 13.80 -20.63 30.24
N SER A 39 12.71 -20.68 31.01
CA SER A 39 12.65 -20.93 32.47
C SER A 39 13.85 -20.47 33.33
N GLY A 40 14.29 -19.21 33.15
CA GLY A 40 15.27 -18.55 34.03
C GLY A 40 16.71 -18.44 33.53
N SER A 41 17.06 -18.96 32.34
CA SER A 41 18.43 -18.85 31.75
C SER A 41 18.53 -17.91 30.54
N ILE A 42 17.56 -17.01 30.37
CA ILE A 42 17.43 -16.09 29.22
C ILE A 42 18.65 -15.18 29.01
N ASN A 43 19.50 -14.99 30.03
CA ASN A 43 20.66 -14.12 29.93
C ASN A 43 21.81 -14.69 29.07
N ASP A 44 21.84 -16.01 28.85
CA ASP A 44 22.95 -16.69 28.16
C ASP A 44 22.58 -17.24 26.77
N GLU A 45 21.30 -17.45 26.47
CA GLU A 45 20.85 -17.94 25.16
C GLU A 45 20.34 -16.82 24.25
N GLU A 46 20.85 -16.78 23.02
CA GLU A 46 20.48 -15.79 22.01
C GLU A 46 19.34 -16.33 21.14
N ILE A 47 18.24 -15.58 21.02
CA ILE A 47 17.12 -15.96 20.15
C ILE A 47 17.48 -15.65 18.69
N PRO A 48 17.51 -16.64 17.78
CA PRO A 48 17.84 -16.40 16.38
C PRO A 48 16.65 -15.80 15.62
N LEU A 49 16.92 -14.72 14.88
CA LEU A 49 16.00 -14.04 13.96
C LEU A 49 16.59 -14.05 12.53
N PRO A 50 16.60 -15.21 11.85
CA PRO A 50 17.30 -15.41 10.58
C PRO A 50 16.73 -14.61 9.41
N ASN A 51 15.53 -14.06 9.54
CA ASN A 51 14.85 -13.30 8.49
C ASN A 51 14.80 -11.80 8.76
N VAL A 52 15.42 -11.32 9.84
CA VAL A 52 15.37 -9.90 10.24
C VAL A 52 16.80 -9.38 10.37
N SER A 53 17.14 -8.36 9.58
CA SER A 53 18.45 -7.69 9.69
C SER A 53 18.50 -6.76 10.90
N SER A 54 19.71 -6.45 11.38
CA SER A 54 19.89 -5.51 12.51
C SER A 54 19.26 -4.14 12.26
N LYS A 55 19.36 -3.61 11.04
CA LYS A 55 18.74 -2.33 10.65
C LYS A 55 17.23 -2.34 10.87
N ILE A 56 16.56 -3.38 10.40
CA ILE A 56 15.10 -3.51 10.47
C ILE A 56 14.67 -3.83 11.90
N LEU A 57 15.42 -4.70 12.60
CA LEU A 57 15.17 -4.99 14.00
C LEU A 57 15.20 -3.71 14.85
N ASN A 58 16.18 -2.83 14.66
CA ASN A 58 16.26 -1.58 15.41
C ASN A 58 15.02 -0.68 15.20
N LYS A 59 14.42 -0.69 14.01
CA LYS A 59 13.16 0.02 13.75
C LYS A 59 11.97 -0.62 14.46
N VAL A 60 11.87 -1.94 14.42
CA VAL A 60 10.83 -2.68 15.15
C VAL A 60 10.96 -2.43 16.66
N VAL A 61 12.19 -2.48 17.20
CA VAL A 61 12.47 -2.20 18.61
C VAL A 61 12.12 -0.77 18.98
N GLN A 62 12.48 0.22 18.14
CA GLN A 62 12.10 1.62 18.34
C GLN A 62 10.58 1.79 18.47
N TRP A 63 9.80 1.10 17.62
CA TRP A 63 8.35 1.09 17.69
C TRP A 63 7.85 0.45 18.98
N CYS A 64 8.35 -0.75 19.33
CA CYS A 64 7.97 -1.43 20.57
C CYS A 64 8.27 -0.60 21.81
N GLU A 65 9.46 0.01 21.91
CA GLU A 65 9.87 0.84 23.05
C GLU A 65 8.96 2.06 23.23
N TYR A 66 8.58 2.73 22.14
CA TYR A 66 7.63 3.81 22.20
C TYR A 66 6.27 3.32 22.76
N HIS A 67 5.79 2.17 22.30
CA HIS A 67 4.49 1.64 22.71
C HIS A 67 4.48 0.90 24.05
N VAL A 68 5.65 0.64 24.66
CA VAL A 68 5.71 0.24 26.07
C VAL A 68 5.09 1.32 26.97
N HIS A 69 5.26 2.60 26.60
CA HIS A 69 4.80 3.75 27.38
C HIS A 69 3.57 4.44 26.80
N ASN A 70 3.24 4.16 25.54
CA ASN A 70 2.15 4.80 24.82
C ASN A 70 1.19 3.74 24.25
N PRO A 71 -0.11 3.81 24.55
CA PRO A 71 -1.06 2.81 24.05
C PRO A 71 -1.05 2.77 22.52
N VAL A 72 -1.08 1.56 21.96
CA VAL A 72 -1.18 1.38 20.52
C VAL A 72 -2.53 1.88 20.04
N SER A 73 -2.51 2.68 18.98
CA SER A 73 -3.71 3.26 18.41
C SER A 73 -4.58 2.18 17.76
N VAL A 74 -5.90 2.27 17.93
CA VAL A 74 -6.84 1.38 17.26
C VAL A 74 -7.14 1.92 15.88
N ILE A 75 -6.74 1.17 14.86
CA ILE A 75 -6.99 1.53 13.47
C ILE A 75 -8.46 1.21 13.15
N ASN A 76 -9.20 2.23 12.72
CA ASN A 76 -10.60 2.12 12.36
C ASN A 76 -10.76 1.28 11.09
N LYS A 77 -11.58 0.23 11.17
CA LYS A 77 -11.92 -0.66 10.05
C LYS A 77 -13.42 -0.52 9.74
N PRO A 78 -13.84 -0.40 8.46
CA PRO A 78 -12.99 -0.26 7.28
C PRO A 78 -12.22 1.07 7.28
N LEU A 79 -11.07 1.09 6.62
CA LEU A 79 -10.28 2.31 6.48
C LEU A 79 -11.09 3.34 5.68
N LYS A 80 -11.22 4.55 6.23
CA LYS A 80 -11.61 5.76 5.51
C LYS A 80 -10.52 6.05 4.49
N MET A 81 -10.90 5.96 3.23
CA MET A 81 -10.00 6.11 2.11
C MET A 81 -9.97 7.57 1.62
N GLY A 82 -8.83 8.01 1.06
CA GLY A 82 -8.66 9.37 0.52
C GLY A 82 -8.27 10.44 1.55
N GLY A 83 -7.98 10.04 2.79
CA GLY A 83 -7.48 10.90 3.88
C GLY A 83 -6.10 10.45 4.38
N ARG A 84 -5.55 11.16 5.38
CA ARG A 84 -4.31 10.74 6.05
C ARG A 84 -4.57 9.50 6.91
N LEU A 85 -3.53 8.72 7.21
CA LEU A 85 -3.63 7.58 8.14
C LEU A 85 -4.24 7.98 9.49
N ARG A 86 -3.99 9.22 9.92
CA ARG A 86 -4.58 9.81 11.12
C ARG A 86 -6.11 9.85 11.13
N ASP A 87 -6.75 9.97 9.96
CA ASP A 87 -8.21 9.95 9.84
C ASP A 87 -8.79 8.55 10.13
N ASN A 88 -7.91 7.53 10.08
CA ASN A 88 -8.17 6.13 10.44
C ASN A 88 -7.79 5.80 11.88
N GLY A 89 -7.49 6.79 12.71
CA GLY A 89 -7.15 6.59 14.13
C GLY A 89 -5.68 6.26 14.38
N VAL A 90 -4.81 6.36 13.37
CA VAL A 90 -3.35 6.25 13.56
C VAL A 90 -2.82 7.47 14.32
N SER A 91 -1.91 7.27 15.28
CA SER A 91 -1.31 8.39 16.02
C SER A 91 -0.36 9.21 15.15
N GLU A 92 -0.08 10.45 15.55
CA GLU A 92 0.91 11.28 14.83
C GLU A 92 2.32 10.67 14.89
N TRP A 93 2.66 9.97 15.97
CA TRP A 93 3.96 9.32 16.09
C TRP A 93 4.07 8.12 15.14
N ASP A 94 3.02 7.31 15.06
CA ASP A 94 2.93 6.17 14.14
C ASP A 94 2.98 6.63 12.67
N ASP A 95 2.27 7.72 12.34
CA ASP A 95 2.27 8.33 11.00
C ASP A 95 3.71 8.73 10.60
N LYS A 96 4.45 9.39 11.49
CA LYS A 96 5.87 9.76 11.28
C LYS A 96 6.80 8.54 11.25
N PHE A 97 6.54 7.53 12.08
CA PHE A 97 7.32 6.31 12.09
C PHE A 97 7.25 5.58 10.74
N LEU A 98 6.09 5.65 10.07
CA LEU A 98 5.85 5.06 8.75
C LEU A 98 6.37 5.89 7.57
N GLU A 99 6.93 7.08 7.79
CA GLU A 99 7.64 7.87 6.77
C GLU A 99 8.98 7.20 6.39
N LEU A 100 8.91 5.99 5.87
CA LEU A 100 10.02 5.15 5.47
C LEU A 100 10.01 4.95 3.95
N PRO A 101 11.18 4.71 3.33
CA PRO A 101 11.21 4.21 1.95
C PRO A 101 10.41 2.92 1.82
N GLU A 102 9.73 2.74 0.69
CA GLU A 102 8.84 1.59 0.43
C GLU A 102 9.50 0.23 0.76
N LYS A 103 10.73 0.03 0.30
CA LYS A 103 11.50 -1.18 0.62
C LYS A 103 11.65 -1.40 2.12
N GLU A 104 11.96 -0.35 2.87
CA GLU A 104 12.11 -0.44 4.33
C GLU A 104 10.78 -0.69 5.03
N LEU A 105 9.68 -0.10 4.54
CA LEU A 105 8.33 -0.37 5.03
C LEU A 105 7.95 -1.85 4.84
N PHE A 106 8.20 -2.42 3.66
CA PHE A 106 7.98 -3.84 3.40
C PHE A 106 8.85 -4.73 4.28
N ASP A 107 10.13 -4.39 4.45
CA ASP A 107 11.04 -5.13 5.32
C ASP A 107 10.56 -5.11 6.80
N VAL A 108 10.07 -3.95 7.29
CA VAL A 108 9.46 -3.82 8.63
C VAL A 108 8.17 -4.63 8.74
N MET A 109 7.31 -4.60 7.72
CA MET A 109 6.07 -5.39 7.67
C MET A 109 6.34 -6.90 7.75
N LEU A 110 7.32 -7.38 6.98
CA LEU A 110 7.74 -8.79 7.00
C LEU A 110 8.34 -9.19 8.34
N ALA A 111 9.17 -8.33 8.94
CA ALA A 111 9.72 -8.55 10.28
C ALA A 111 8.62 -8.60 11.35
N ALA A 112 7.65 -7.67 11.31
CA ALA A 112 6.52 -7.64 12.23
C ALA A 112 5.66 -8.91 12.12
N ASN A 113 5.44 -9.41 10.89
CA ASN A 113 4.76 -10.68 10.66
C ASN A 113 5.57 -11.87 11.21
N PHE A 114 6.88 -11.92 10.93
CA PHE A 114 7.75 -13.00 11.41
C PHE A 114 7.83 -13.05 12.95
N MET A 115 7.92 -11.90 13.60
CA MET A 115 7.99 -11.77 15.06
C MET A 115 6.61 -11.84 15.73
N ASP A 116 5.52 -11.96 14.95
CA ASP A 116 4.13 -11.90 15.39
C ASP A 116 3.82 -10.69 16.29
N ILE A 117 4.07 -9.49 15.75
CA ILE A 117 3.73 -8.19 16.33
C ILE A 117 2.50 -7.65 15.57
N LYS A 118 1.32 -8.19 15.88
CA LYS A 118 0.07 -7.89 15.15
C LYS A 118 -0.21 -6.39 14.99
N PRO A 119 -0.08 -5.53 16.03
CA PRO A 119 -0.44 -4.12 15.86
C PRO A 119 0.50 -3.36 14.91
N LEU A 120 1.80 -3.69 14.90
CA LEU A 120 2.76 -3.11 13.96
C LEU A 120 2.49 -3.60 12.52
N LEU A 121 2.14 -4.87 12.36
CA LEU A 121 1.73 -5.42 11.06
C LEU A 121 0.49 -4.71 10.52
N GLU A 122 -0.54 -4.53 11.36
CA GLU A 122 -1.76 -3.81 10.98
C GLU A 122 -1.48 -2.35 10.59
N LEU A 123 -0.58 -1.68 11.31
CA LEU A 123 -0.13 -0.33 11.00
C LEU A 123 0.56 -0.24 9.62
N CYS A 124 1.47 -1.17 9.32
CA CYS A 124 2.12 -1.25 8.01
C CYS A 124 1.10 -1.53 6.89
N CYS A 125 0.19 -2.48 7.10
CA CYS A 125 -0.88 -2.80 6.16
C CYS A 125 -1.78 -1.59 5.87
N ALA A 126 -2.14 -0.80 6.89
CA ALA A 126 -2.92 0.42 6.71
C ALA A 126 -2.16 1.44 5.84
N SER A 127 -0.86 1.63 6.07
CA SER A 127 -0.01 2.51 5.26
C SER A 127 0.05 2.11 3.78
N VAL A 128 0.29 0.82 3.52
CA VAL A 128 0.33 0.28 2.16
C VAL A 128 -1.04 0.40 1.49
N ALA A 129 -2.12 0.07 2.18
CA ALA A 129 -3.49 0.21 1.65
C ALA A 129 -3.84 1.66 1.30
N SER A 130 -3.47 2.62 2.16
CA SER A 130 -3.64 4.05 1.88
C SER A 130 -2.80 4.51 0.68
N SER A 131 -1.58 3.99 0.53
CA SER A 131 -0.70 4.31 -0.60
C SER A 131 -1.25 3.79 -1.93
N ILE A 132 -1.73 2.54 -1.97
CA ILE A 132 -2.33 1.93 -3.18
C ILE A 132 -3.51 2.76 -3.67
N LYS A 133 -4.39 3.21 -2.76
CA LYS A 133 -5.59 3.95 -3.15
C LYS A 133 -5.32 5.41 -3.56
N SER A 134 -4.14 5.96 -3.24
CA SER A 134 -3.76 7.30 -3.68
C SER A 134 -3.24 7.36 -5.13
N LYS A 135 -3.03 6.20 -5.77
CA LYS A 135 -2.43 6.07 -7.10
C LYS A 135 -3.48 5.62 -8.11
N THR A 136 -3.30 6.02 -9.37
CA THR A 136 -4.15 5.51 -10.46
C THR A 136 -3.75 4.08 -10.85
N VAL A 137 -4.59 3.41 -11.63
CA VAL A 137 -4.31 2.04 -12.11
C VAL A 137 -3.04 2.02 -12.95
N GLU A 138 -2.82 3.06 -13.76
CA GLU A 138 -1.67 3.23 -14.64
C GLU A 138 -0.39 3.45 -13.84
N GLU A 139 -0.43 4.31 -12.81
CA GLU A 139 0.69 4.55 -11.91
C GLU A 139 1.07 3.27 -11.17
N LEU A 140 0.08 2.52 -10.67
CA LEU A 140 0.29 1.23 -10.02
C LEU A 140 0.89 0.19 -10.97
N ARG A 141 0.44 0.14 -12.24
CA ARG A 141 1.03 -0.77 -13.24
C ARG A 141 2.51 -0.47 -13.46
N GLN A 142 2.85 0.80 -13.61
CA GLN A 142 4.23 1.23 -13.82
C GLN A 142 5.12 0.92 -12.61
N GLU A 143 4.64 1.23 -11.40
CA GLU A 143 5.41 1.07 -10.17
C GLU A 143 5.58 -0.41 -9.78
N LEU A 144 4.55 -1.23 -9.98
CA LEU A 144 4.58 -2.67 -9.71
C LEU A 144 5.23 -3.49 -10.84
N GLY A 145 5.64 -2.85 -11.93
CA GLY A 145 6.28 -3.51 -13.08
C GLY A 145 5.34 -4.47 -13.80
N VAL A 146 4.03 -4.22 -13.76
CA VAL A 146 3.04 -4.97 -14.54
C VAL A 146 3.19 -4.53 -15.99
N GLY A 147 3.66 -5.45 -16.85
CA GLY A 147 3.95 -5.18 -18.26
C GLY A 147 2.72 -4.87 -19.12
N GLU A 148 2.96 -4.65 -20.42
CA GLU A 148 1.91 -4.39 -21.44
C GLU A 148 0.94 -5.56 -21.67
N ASP A 149 1.19 -6.72 -21.02
CA ASP A 149 0.31 -7.89 -20.99
C ASP A 149 -0.97 -7.66 -20.16
N GLY A 150 -1.37 -6.40 -19.99
CA GLY A 150 -2.54 -5.96 -19.24
C GLY A 150 -3.86 -6.29 -19.95
N PHE A 151 -4.95 -5.83 -19.33
CA PHE A 151 -6.28 -5.97 -19.92
C PHE A 151 -6.43 -5.06 -21.15
N THR A 152 -7.11 -5.55 -22.17
CA THR A 152 -7.57 -4.73 -23.30
C THR A 152 -8.61 -3.70 -22.82
N ALA A 153 -8.81 -2.61 -23.58
CA ALA A 153 -9.79 -1.58 -23.24
C ALA A 153 -11.21 -2.15 -23.07
N GLU A 154 -11.59 -3.13 -23.90
CA GLU A 154 -12.87 -3.83 -23.77
C GLU A 154 -12.96 -4.69 -22.49
N GLU A 155 -11.86 -5.36 -22.10
CA GLU A 155 -11.82 -6.15 -20.87
C GLU A 155 -11.84 -5.27 -19.62
N GLU A 156 -11.14 -4.13 -19.64
CA GLU A 156 -11.17 -3.14 -18.56
C GLU A 156 -12.58 -2.57 -18.38
N GLU A 157 -13.26 -2.17 -19.46
CA GLU A 157 -14.64 -1.70 -19.39
C GLU A 157 -15.58 -2.78 -18.85
N LYS A 158 -15.40 -4.04 -19.26
CA LYS A 158 -16.19 -5.15 -18.74
C LYS A 158 -15.96 -5.34 -17.24
N ILE A 159 -14.71 -5.31 -16.77
CA ILE A 159 -14.39 -5.40 -15.33
C ILE A 159 -15.04 -4.25 -14.56
N LEU A 160 -14.98 -3.02 -15.08
CA LEU A 160 -15.64 -1.86 -14.48
C LEU A 160 -17.16 -2.03 -14.42
N ARG A 161 -17.77 -2.52 -15.50
CA ARG A 161 -19.22 -2.76 -15.58
C ARG A 161 -19.69 -3.85 -14.62
N ASP A 162 -18.94 -4.94 -14.52
CA ASP A 162 -19.21 -6.04 -13.58
C ASP A 162 -19.08 -5.55 -12.12
N ASN A 163 -18.15 -4.62 -11.86
CA ASN A 163 -17.90 -4.07 -10.52
C ASN A 163 -18.77 -2.85 -10.16
N ALA A 164 -19.39 -2.18 -11.13
CA ALA A 164 -20.15 -0.95 -10.93
C ALA A 164 -21.34 -1.11 -9.95
N SER A 165 -21.87 -2.33 -9.82
CA SER A 165 -22.99 -2.61 -8.91
C SER A 165 -22.63 -2.50 -7.43
N TRP A 166 -21.36 -2.66 -7.06
CA TRP A 166 -20.90 -2.70 -5.67
C TRP A 166 -19.71 -1.77 -5.37
N CYS A 167 -19.01 -1.29 -6.40
CA CYS A 167 -17.92 -0.31 -6.28
C CYS A 167 -18.32 1.01 -6.95
N LYS A 168 -18.47 2.06 -6.12
CA LYS A 168 -18.86 3.40 -6.59
C LYS A 168 -17.80 3.99 -7.53
N GLU A 169 -16.52 3.81 -7.22
CA GLU A 169 -15.43 4.29 -8.07
C GLU A 169 -15.45 3.61 -9.45
N ALA A 170 -15.78 2.32 -9.54
CA ALA A 170 -15.91 1.63 -10.83
C ALA A 170 -17.07 2.20 -11.66
N ALA A 171 -18.20 2.54 -11.03
CA ALA A 171 -19.33 3.17 -11.70
C ALA A 171 -19.00 4.57 -12.22
N GLU A 172 -18.23 5.35 -11.45
CA GLU A 172 -17.78 6.71 -11.85
C GLU A 172 -16.82 6.64 -13.04
N MET A 173 -15.82 5.75 -13.00
CA MET A 173 -14.90 5.53 -14.13
C MET A 173 -15.64 5.11 -15.41
N LEU A 174 -16.64 4.23 -15.28
CA LEU A 174 -17.45 3.80 -16.42
C LEU A 174 -18.24 4.97 -17.04
N GLN A 175 -18.80 5.86 -16.22
CA GLN A 175 -19.49 7.05 -16.72
C GLN A 175 -18.57 8.00 -17.47
N ASP A 176 -17.32 8.15 -17.02
CA ASP A 176 -16.35 9.02 -17.68
C ASP A 176 -15.90 8.44 -19.03
N ILE A 177 -15.68 7.12 -19.10
CA ILE A 177 -15.44 6.41 -20.38
C ILE A 177 -16.62 6.60 -21.35
N GLU A 178 -17.85 6.45 -20.87
CA GLU A 178 -19.06 6.64 -21.69
C GLU A 178 -19.18 8.09 -22.21
N LYS A 179 -18.85 9.09 -21.38
CA LYS A 179 -18.80 10.51 -21.81
C LYS A 179 -17.73 10.74 -22.87
N GLU A 180 -16.52 10.21 -22.69
CA GLU A 180 -15.42 10.36 -23.66
C GLU A 180 -15.79 9.73 -25.02
N LYS A 181 -16.38 8.53 -25.01
CA LYS A 181 -16.88 7.87 -26.23
C LYS A 181 -17.95 8.70 -26.94
N ALA A 182 -18.87 9.32 -26.19
CA ALA A 182 -19.90 10.18 -26.76
C ALA A 182 -19.30 11.44 -27.43
N VAL A 183 -18.28 12.06 -26.81
CA VAL A 183 -17.56 13.21 -27.38
C VAL A 183 -16.82 12.82 -28.66
N ALA A 184 -16.11 11.69 -28.66
CA ALA A 184 -15.40 11.19 -29.84
C ALA A 184 -16.36 10.89 -31.01
N ALA A 185 -17.51 10.28 -30.72
CA ALA A 185 -18.54 10.00 -31.73
C ALA A 185 -19.13 11.28 -32.33
N ALA A 186 -19.37 12.32 -31.51
CA ALA A 186 -19.87 13.62 -31.98
C ALA A 186 -18.83 14.34 -32.86
N ALA A 187 -17.55 14.29 -32.50
CA ALA A 187 -16.48 14.87 -33.31
C ALA A 187 -16.35 14.17 -34.68
N ALA A 188 -16.41 12.84 -34.70
CA ALA A 188 -16.37 12.05 -35.93
C ALA A 188 -17.54 12.37 -36.87
N ALA A 189 -18.75 12.57 -36.32
CA ALA A 189 -19.92 12.96 -37.09
C ALA A 189 -19.77 14.37 -37.71
N ALA A 190 -19.23 15.34 -36.98
CA ALA A 190 -19.00 16.69 -37.49
C ALA A 190 -17.99 16.74 -38.64
N THR A 191 -16.90 15.96 -38.55
CA THR A 191 -15.93 15.84 -39.65
C THR A 191 -16.49 15.14 -40.89
N ALA A 192 -17.52 14.31 -40.74
CA ALA A 192 -18.17 13.65 -41.86
C ALA A 192 -19.12 14.57 -42.63
N GLU A 193 -19.73 15.57 -41.98
CA GLU A 193 -20.61 16.57 -42.64
C GLU A 193 -19.83 17.63 -43.43
N GLU A 194 -18.60 18.00 -43.03
CA GLU A 194 -17.78 18.97 -43.79
C GLU A 194 -17.23 18.37 -45.10
N GLY A 195 -17.03 17.06 -45.17
CA GLY A 195 -16.50 16.36 -46.35
C GLY A 195 -17.48 16.17 -47.51
N SER A 196 -18.76 16.57 -47.37
CA SER A 196 -19.80 16.38 -48.40
C SER A 196 -20.23 17.66 -49.13
N SER A 197 -19.51 18.77 -49.00
CA SER A 197 -19.91 20.07 -49.57
C SER A 197 -19.10 20.56 -50.80
N GLU A 198 -18.14 19.78 -51.30
CA GLU A 198 -17.38 20.10 -52.52
C GLU A 198 -17.66 19.08 -53.65
N ASP A 199 -18.85 19.10 -54.25
CA ASP A 199 -19.08 18.52 -55.59
C ASP A 199 -20.47 18.96 -56.11
N GLY A 200 -20.56 20.20 -56.56
CA GLY A 200 -21.85 20.71 -57.02
C GLY A 200 -21.81 22.10 -57.64
N ASP A 201 -20.93 22.36 -58.60
CA ASP A 201 -21.17 23.39 -59.62
C ASP A 201 -20.16 23.26 -60.78
N ASP A 202 -20.45 22.40 -61.75
CA ASP A 202 -19.98 22.60 -63.13
C ASP A 202 -20.87 21.85 -64.14
N GLN A 203 -22.13 22.28 -64.23
CA GLN A 203 -22.97 22.00 -65.39
C GLN A 203 -23.68 23.28 -65.84
N ASN A 204 -22.99 24.14 -66.60
CA ASN A 204 -23.59 24.68 -67.83
C ASN A 204 -22.58 25.43 -68.69
N GLU A 205 -22.86 25.44 -70.00
CA GLU A 205 -22.16 26.18 -71.05
C GLU A 205 -20.85 25.57 -71.55
N VAL A 206 -20.94 24.69 -72.56
CA VAL A 206 -20.51 25.03 -73.94
C VAL A 206 -21.25 24.10 -74.92
N ARG A 207 -22.43 24.53 -75.37
CA ARG A 207 -23.03 24.08 -76.65
C ARG A 207 -23.46 25.33 -77.41
N ASN A 208 -22.51 25.94 -78.11
CA ASN A 208 -22.74 26.70 -79.35
C ASN A 208 -21.42 27.26 -79.88
N ALA A 209 -20.91 26.63 -80.94
CA ALA A 209 -20.34 27.23 -82.16
C ALA A 209 -19.52 26.17 -82.91
#